data_AF-A0A9P3PG83-F1
#
_entry.id   AF-A0A9P3PG83-F1
#
_cell.length_a   1.000
_cell.length_b   1.000
_cell.length_c   1.000
_cell.angle_alpha   90.00
_cell.angle_beta   90.00
_cell.angle_gamma   90.00
#
_symmetry.space_group_name_H-M   'P 1'
#
loop_
_entity.id
_entity.type
_entity.pdbx_description
1 polymer ?
#
loop_
_entity_poly.entity_id
_entity_poly.type
_entity_poly.pdbx_seq_one_letter_code
_entity_poly.pdbx_strand_id
1 'polypeptide(L)'
;MSSSQKQKQKAEDLQVPAASPDHEEEHSSGSGSEIDAADNASPSTSTPKTKKKNRSKISKALGALRGNSQIPQELVNHVLDKVKEEGGEGSAEANQYNVREALEQLKIMDVVKGKAGPGGVNKKDMGTHKFWGTQPVPQPGEGPPLVDGYIEPPKPREEVRQEPYPLPKDFEWSVLDIDDPKQNKEVYDLLSLNYVEDDEASFRFQYSAEFLQWALKPPGYHKEWHVGVRVSSNKKLVAFISGVPMNLRVREHLIPVAEINYLCVHKKLRSKRLAPVLIKEVTRQVNLKGTFQAIYTAGLVVPTPVSVCRYYHRLLNVPKLVDIRFCYVPRNMTLARMIRVNKVPSATATRGLREMEEKDVPQVADLFTRYMKRFDMFPIFDLAEVRHQFLSGRGTGAVGDGGPGRRVGQVTWTHVVEDPETHKITDFFSFYSLPSTVIHNTKFPVLEAAYLFYYASETAFISDAEESGQLKKRLESVIGDALVVANEAKFDVFNALTLMDNVPILQDLKFGIGDGILNFYLYNWRTAPLAGMKSEGGVAPGRGIGVVML
;
A
#
# COMPACT_ATOMS: atom_id res chain seq x y z
N MET A 1 -73.54 39.01 12.39
CA MET A 1 -73.95 38.83 10.98
C MET A 1 -72.85 38.07 10.25
N SER A 2 -73.27 37.03 9.55
CA SER A 2 -72.62 36.29 8.47
C SER A 2 -71.35 35.46 8.71
N SER A 3 -71.51 34.22 8.26
CA SER A 3 -70.69 33.01 8.24
C SER A 3 -69.80 32.88 7.00
N SER A 4 -68.76 32.03 7.06
CA SER A 4 -68.39 30.93 6.10
C SER A 4 -66.91 30.55 6.27
N GLN A 5 -66.56 29.38 6.79
CA GLN A 5 -66.38 28.05 6.15
C GLN A 5 -65.07 27.82 5.34
N LYS A 6 -64.34 26.76 5.79
CA LYS A 6 -63.46 25.82 5.04
C LYS A 6 -62.13 26.39 4.50
N GLN A 7 -61.00 25.67 4.42
CA GLN A 7 -60.74 24.23 4.36
C GLN A 7 -59.25 23.94 4.66
N LYS A 8 -58.96 22.81 5.33
CA LYS A 8 -57.63 22.16 5.37
C LYS A 8 -57.29 21.64 3.96
N GLN A 9 -56.04 21.80 3.52
CA GLN A 9 -55.46 21.00 2.45
C GLN A 9 -54.24 20.22 2.95
N LYS A 10 -54.27 18.93 2.58
CA LYS A 10 -53.31 17.85 2.83
C LYS A 10 -52.00 18.10 2.08
N ALA A 11 -50.89 17.70 2.69
CA ALA A 11 -49.64 17.43 1.99
C ALA A 11 -49.79 16.18 1.11
N GLU A 12 -49.30 16.25 -0.12
CA GLU A 12 -49.17 15.12 -1.05
C GLU A 12 -47.87 14.38 -0.76
N ASP A 13 -48.00 13.08 -0.45
CA ASP A 13 -46.93 12.09 -0.49
C ASP A 13 -46.61 11.76 -1.95
N LEU A 14 -45.36 11.95 -2.38
CA LEU A 14 -44.82 11.42 -3.63
C LEU A 14 -43.97 10.18 -3.30
N GLN A 15 -44.59 9.01 -3.43
CA GLN A 15 -43.92 7.71 -3.53
C GLN A 15 -43.31 7.54 -4.93
N VAL A 16 -42.04 7.15 -5.00
CA VAL A 16 -41.39 6.66 -6.23
C VAL A 16 -41.20 5.14 -6.11
N PRO A 17 -41.58 4.34 -7.12
CA PRO A 17 -41.78 2.90 -6.99
C PRO A 17 -40.49 2.10 -7.17
N ALA A 18 -40.43 0.96 -6.47
CA ALA A 18 -39.43 -0.09 -6.64
C ALA A 18 -39.67 -0.86 -7.94
N ALA A 19 -38.60 -1.08 -8.71
CA ALA A 19 -38.60 -1.94 -9.88
C ALA A 19 -38.02 -3.32 -9.50
N SER A 20 -38.86 -4.35 -9.57
CA SER A 20 -38.49 -5.77 -9.61
C SER A 20 -38.29 -6.19 -11.06
N PRO A 21 -37.34 -7.08 -11.39
CA PRO A 21 -37.38 -7.84 -12.63
C PRO A 21 -37.90 -9.26 -12.36
N ASP A 22 -39.08 -9.56 -12.91
CA ASP A 22 -39.52 -10.92 -13.23
C ASP A 22 -38.74 -11.42 -14.45
N HIS A 23 -38.18 -12.62 -14.35
CA HIS A 23 -37.98 -13.50 -15.50
C HIS A 23 -38.22 -14.93 -15.03
N GLU A 24 -39.41 -15.43 -15.38
CA GLU A 24 -39.75 -16.84 -15.46
C GLU A 24 -39.04 -17.43 -16.69
N GLU A 25 -38.32 -18.54 -16.51
CA GLU A 25 -38.07 -19.50 -17.59
C GLU A 25 -38.33 -20.92 -17.06
N GLU A 26 -39.08 -21.64 -17.89
CA GLU A 26 -39.75 -22.91 -17.63
C GLU A 26 -38.78 -24.10 -17.51
N HIS A 27 -39.14 -25.03 -16.62
CA HIS A 27 -38.62 -26.38 -16.62
C HIS A 27 -39.29 -27.21 -17.72
N SER A 28 -38.47 -27.80 -18.60
CA SER A 28 -38.86 -28.94 -19.44
C SER A 28 -37.81 -30.05 -19.31
N SER A 29 -38.30 -31.24 -19.00
CA SER A 29 -37.57 -32.49 -18.86
C SER A 29 -37.64 -33.30 -20.17
N GLY A 30 -36.60 -34.10 -20.45
CA GLY A 30 -36.78 -35.31 -21.27
C GLY A 30 -35.64 -35.72 -22.21
N SER A 31 -35.10 -36.92 -21.92
CA SER A 31 -34.52 -37.92 -22.82
C SER A 31 -33.04 -37.81 -23.26
N GLY A 32 -32.18 -38.64 -22.63
CA GLY A 32 -31.79 -39.94 -23.19
C GLY A 32 -30.66 -39.98 -24.24
N SER A 33 -29.49 -40.46 -23.83
CA SER A 33 -28.83 -41.64 -24.44
C SER A 33 -27.54 -42.01 -23.68
N GLU A 34 -27.47 -43.30 -23.35
CA GLU A 34 -26.37 -44.04 -22.71
C GLU A 34 -25.20 -44.31 -23.70
N ILE A 35 -24.26 -45.16 -23.23
CA ILE A 35 -23.13 -45.87 -23.89
C ILE A 35 -21.79 -45.21 -23.52
N ASP A 36 -20.82 -45.82 -22.84
CA ASP A 36 -20.63 -47.19 -22.34
C ASP A 36 -19.63 -47.18 -21.17
N ALA A 37 -19.78 -48.13 -20.26
CA ALA A 37 -18.79 -48.54 -19.28
C ALA A 37 -18.13 -49.86 -19.75
N ALA A 38 -16.85 -50.07 -19.43
CA ALA A 38 -16.31 -51.43 -19.26
C ALA A 38 -15.02 -51.45 -18.42
N ASP A 39 -15.13 -52.20 -17.33
CA ASP A 39 -14.12 -52.72 -16.40
C ASP A 39 -13.03 -53.61 -17.04
N ASN A 40 -11.85 -53.75 -16.41
CA ASN A 40 -11.53 -54.91 -15.56
C ASN A 40 -10.06 -55.04 -15.09
N ALA A 41 -9.93 -55.25 -13.77
CA ALA A 41 -9.14 -56.24 -13.01
C ALA A 41 -7.64 -56.56 -13.28
N SER A 42 -6.79 -56.21 -12.27
CA SER A 42 -5.80 -56.97 -11.44
C SER A 42 -5.30 -58.38 -11.86
N PRO A 43 -4.17 -58.96 -11.33
CA PRO A 43 -3.47 -58.67 -10.05
C PRO A 43 -1.91 -58.83 -9.98
N SER A 44 -1.33 -58.44 -8.83
CA SER A 44 -0.37 -59.21 -8.00
C SER A 44 1.00 -58.59 -7.60
N THR A 45 1.33 -58.83 -6.32
CA THR A 45 2.63 -58.90 -5.62
C THR A 45 3.26 -57.70 -4.89
N SER A 46 3.43 -57.95 -3.57
CA SER A 46 4.48 -57.56 -2.60
C SER A 46 4.84 -56.09 -2.32
N THR A 47 4.64 -55.72 -1.05
CA THR A 47 4.98 -54.45 -0.41
C THR A 47 6.49 -54.23 -0.18
N PRO A 48 6.92 -52.96 0.05
CA PRO A 48 7.25 -52.60 1.43
C PRO A 48 6.50 -51.34 1.90
N LYS A 49 5.52 -51.55 2.80
CA LYS A 49 4.63 -50.54 3.41
C LYS A 49 5.34 -49.60 4.41
N THR A 50 6.62 -49.80 4.73
CA THR A 50 7.37 -49.01 5.73
C THR A 50 8.04 -47.76 5.16
N LYS A 51 8.74 -47.83 4.02
CA LYS A 51 9.29 -46.63 3.33
C LYS A 51 8.21 -45.69 2.79
N LYS A 52 7.05 -46.24 2.39
CA LYS A 52 5.90 -45.47 1.90
C LYS A 52 5.22 -44.64 2.99
N LYS A 53 5.21 -45.13 4.25
CA LYS A 53 4.66 -44.40 5.41
C LYS A 53 5.51 -43.19 5.82
N ASN A 54 6.84 -43.28 5.78
CA ASN A 54 7.71 -42.13 6.06
C ASN A 54 7.67 -41.09 4.94
N ARG A 55 7.66 -41.51 3.66
CA ARG A 55 7.46 -40.58 2.53
C ARG A 55 6.09 -39.88 2.57
N SER A 56 5.01 -40.55 2.96
CA SER A 56 3.69 -39.91 3.06
C SER A 56 3.58 -38.94 4.25
N LYS A 57 4.30 -39.20 5.35
CA LYS A 57 4.40 -38.26 6.48
C LYS A 57 5.22 -37.02 6.10
N ILE A 58 6.34 -37.20 5.39
CA ILE A 58 7.17 -36.11 4.87
C ILE A 58 6.42 -35.27 3.82
N SER A 59 5.63 -35.89 2.93
CA SER A 59 4.80 -35.14 1.98
C SER A 59 3.67 -34.37 2.67
N LYS A 60 3.10 -34.92 3.77
CA LYS A 60 2.16 -34.19 4.63
C LYS A 60 2.83 -33.04 5.38
N ALA A 61 4.05 -33.21 5.87
CA ALA A 61 4.82 -32.15 6.55
C ALA A 61 5.25 -31.03 5.59
N LEU A 62 5.67 -31.37 4.37
CA LEU A 62 5.90 -30.43 3.26
C LEU A 62 4.61 -29.71 2.82
N GLY A 63 3.46 -30.40 2.91
CA GLY A 63 2.14 -29.80 2.72
C GLY A 63 1.76 -28.81 3.82
N ALA A 64 2.10 -29.10 5.07
CA ALA A 64 1.83 -28.24 6.23
C ALA A 64 2.66 -26.93 6.23
N LEU A 65 3.82 -26.93 5.57
CA LEU A 65 4.64 -25.72 5.36
C LEU A 65 3.93 -24.65 4.51
N ARG A 66 2.93 -25.02 3.71
CA ARG A 66 2.18 -24.12 2.84
C ARG A 66 1.06 -23.35 3.54
N GLY A 67 0.78 -23.62 4.81
CA GLY A 67 -0.36 -23.00 5.53
C GLY A 67 -0.13 -22.68 7.00
N ASN A 68 1.06 -22.90 7.57
CA ASN A 68 1.33 -22.63 8.99
C ASN A 68 2.64 -21.84 9.20
N SER A 69 2.66 -21.01 10.25
CA SER A 69 3.74 -20.06 10.54
C SER A 69 5.00 -20.68 11.15
N GLN A 70 4.98 -21.94 11.60
CA GLN A 70 6.12 -22.61 12.27
C GLN A 70 6.64 -23.83 11.49
N ILE A 71 7.96 -24.03 11.48
CA ILE A 71 8.62 -25.17 10.83
C ILE A 71 8.43 -26.45 11.68
N PRO A 72 7.80 -27.51 11.13
CA PRO A 72 7.58 -28.75 11.86
C PRO A 72 8.89 -29.39 12.36
N GLN A 73 8.92 -29.80 13.63
CA GLN A 73 10.11 -30.39 14.26
C GLN A 73 10.58 -31.66 13.55
N GLU A 74 9.66 -32.44 12.97
CA GLU A 74 9.98 -33.65 12.20
C GLU A 74 10.85 -33.35 10.97
N LEU A 75 10.65 -32.20 10.32
CA LEU A 75 11.45 -31.80 9.16
C LEU A 75 12.85 -31.34 9.58
N VAL A 76 12.94 -30.60 10.69
CA VAL A 76 14.23 -30.18 11.29
C VAL A 76 15.08 -31.40 11.63
N ASN A 77 14.47 -32.41 12.27
CA ASN A 77 15.17 -33.65 12.62
C ASN A 77 15.64 -34.39 11.35
N HIS A 78 14.80 -34.48 10.31
CA HIS A 78 15.18 -35.19 9.09
C HIS A 78 16.32 -34.51 8.32
N VAL A 79 16.32 -33.17 8.25
CA VAL A 79 17.40 -32.41 7.62
C VAL A 79 18.68 -32.54 8.43
N LEU A 80 18.59 -32.49 9.76
CA LEU A 80 19.72 -32.69 10.66
C LEU A 80 20.36 -34.07 10.50
N ASP A 81 19.56 -35.13 10.39
CA ASP A 81 20.04 -36.49 10.17
C ASP A 81 20.76 -36.62 8.81
N LYS A 82 20.19 -36.00 7.76
CA LYS A 82 20.83 -35.98 6.43
C LYS A 82 22.15 -35.23 6.39
N VAL A 83 22.24 -34.09 7.08
CA VAL A 83 23.47 -33.28 7.15
C VAL A 83 24.57 -34.03 7.91
N LYS A 84 24.19 -34.84 8.92
CA LYS A 84 25.11 -35.72 9.64
C LYS A 84 25.53 -36.95 8.82
N GLU A 85 24.65 -37.46 7.96
CA GLU A 85 24.97 -38.57 7.05
C GLU A 85 25.86 -38.15 5.86
N GLU A 86 25.68 -36.93 5.33
CA GLU A 86 26.39 -36.44 4.13
C GLU A 86 27.78 -35.83 4.42
N GLY A 87 28.12 -35.58 5.69
CA GLY A 87 29.51 -35.53 6.17
C GLY A 87 30.42 -34.38 5.68
N GLY A 88 29.90 -33.15 5.54
CA GLY A 88 30.69 -31.96 5.17
C GLY A 88 31.25 -31.14 6.35
N GLU A 89 32.06 -30.10 6.06
CA GLU A 89 32.73 -29.25 7.08
C GLU A 89 31.76 -28.56 8.06
N GLY A 90 30.50 -28.35 7.69
CA GLY A 90 29.45 -27.81 8.59
C GLY A 90 28.64 -28.85 9.38
N SER A 91 28.91 -30.15 9.21
CA SER A 91 28.13 -31.22 9.85
C SER A 91 28.39 -31.36 11.36
N ALA A 92 29.57 -30.93 11.82
CA ALA A 92 29.94 -30.95 13.24
C ALA A 92 29.22 -29.87 14.08
N GLU A 93 28.84 -28.75 13.45
CA GLU A 93 28.13 -27.63 14.09
C GLU A 93 26.61 -27.66 13.84
N ALA A 94 26.13 -28.63 13.07
CA ALA A 94 24.71 -28.79 12.78
C ALA A 94 23.94 -29.19 14.05
N ASN A 95 23.11 -28.28 14.53
CA ASN A 95 22.16 -28.49 15.62
C ASN A 95 20.75 -28.05 15.21
N GLN A 96 19.75 -28.39 16.02
CA GLN A 96 18.34 -28.09 15.70
C GLN A 96 18.05 -26.59 15.54
N TYR A 97 18.81 -25.72 16.24
CA TYR A 97 18.65 -24.28 16.15
C TYR A 97 19.14 -23.75 14.80
N ASN A 98 20.37 -24.07 14.41
CA ASN A 98 20.99 -23.63 13.15
C ASN A 98 20.23 -24.16 11.92
N VAL A 99 19.74 -25.41 11.96
CA VAL A 99 18.92 -26.00 10.88
C VAL A 99 17.57 -25.30 10.78
N ARG A 100 16.94 -24.95 11.90
CA ARG A 100 15.66 -24.22 11.89
C ARG A 100 15.85 -22.81 11.34
N GLU A 101 16.91 -22.11 11.74
CA GLU A 101 17.25 -20.79 11.23
C GLU A 101 17.51 -20.81 9.72
N ALA A 102 18.30 -21.77 9.22
CA ALA A 102 18.55 -21.93 7.78
C ALA A 102 17.28 -22.24 6.98
N LEU A 103 16.37 -23.06 7.53
CA LEU A 103 15.08 -23.35 6.89
C LEU A 103 14.12 -22.14 6.93
N GLU A 104 14.20 -21.30 7.97
CA GLU A 104 13.47 -20.04 8.03
C GLU A 104 14.03 -19.04 7.01
N GLN A 105 15.34 -18.94 6.87
CA GLN A 105 16.00 -18.13 5.84
C GLN A 105 15.60 -18.59 4.44
N LEU A 106 15.55 -19.91 4.18
CA LEU A 106 15.09 -20.47 2.90
C LEU A 106 13.60 -20.20 2.66
N LYS A 107 12.74 -20.30 3.68
CA LYS A 107 11.31 -19.95 3.58
C LYS A 107 11.12 -18.47 3.26
N ILE A 108 11.90 -17.60 3.89
CA ILE A 108 11.92 -16.16 3.61
C ILE A 108 12.41 -15.89 2.19
N MET A 109 13.48 -16.57 1.75
CA MET A 109 13.98 -16.47 0.38
C MET A 109 12.96 -16.99 -0.65
N ASP A 110 12.19 -18.04 -0.33
CA ASP A 110 11.13 -18.56 -1.21
C ASP A 110 9.91 -17.64 -1.26
N VAL A 111 9.58 -16.96 -0.15
CA VAL A 111 8.56 -15.89 -0.14
C VAL A 111 9.02 -14.69 -0.95
N VAL A 112 10.28 -14.25 -0.78
CA VAL A 112 10.91 -13.17 -1.56
C VAL A 112 11.07 -13.53 -3.04
N LYS A 113 11.28 -14.81 -3.36
CA LYS A 113 11.31 -15.36 -4.74
C LYS A 113 9.92 -15.76 -5.27
N GLY A 114 8.84 -15.42 -4.56
CA GLY A 114 7.46 -15.60 -5.03
C GLY A 114 6.98 -17.06 -5.13
N LYS A 115 7.56 -18.00 -4.38
CA LYS A 115 7.23 -19.44 -4.47
C LYS A 115 6.40 -20.02 -3.31
N ALA A 116 6.02 -19.24 -2.30
CA ALA A 116 5.08 -19.72 -1.27
C ALA A 116 4.27 -18.60 -0.58
N GLY A 117 3.16 -18.18 -1.19
CA GLY A 117 2.01 -17.57 -0.50
C GLY A 117 0.83 -18.56 -0.48
N PRO A 118 -0.04 -18.57 0.54
CA PRO A 118 -1.17 -19.49 0.65
C PRO A 118 -2.32 -19.01 -0.24
N GLY A 119 -2.20 -19.26 -1.53
CA GLY A 119 -3.19 -18.90 -2.54
C GLY A 119 -2.59 -19.18 -3.91
N GLY A 120 -2.84 -20.38 -4.44
CA GLY A 120 -2.20 -20.91 -5.65
C GLY A 120 -2.62 -20.21 -6.95
N VAL A 121 -2.34 -18.91 -7.08
CA VAL A 121 -2.36 -18.16 -8.32
C VAL A 121 -1.06 -17.36 -8.38
N ASN A 122 -0.37 -17.46 -9.52
CA ASN A 122 0.94 -16.84 -9.84
C ASN A 122 2.20 -17.68 -9.58
N LYS A 123 2.23 -18.90 -10.11
CA LYS A 123 3.45 -19.35 -10.80
C LYS A 123 3.51 -18.68 -12.18
N LYS A 124 4.15 -17.52 -12.26
CA LYS A 124 4.98 -17.18 -13.42
C LYS A 124 6.38 -17.00 -12.89
N ASP A 125 7.29 -17.84 -13.38
CA ASP A 125 8.71 -17.76 -13.08
C ASP A 125 9.19 -16.31 -13.22
N MET A 126 9.96 -15.85 -12.22
CA MET A 126 10.76 -14.61 -12.25
C MET A 126 11.64 -14.50 -13.50
N GLY A 127 11.80 -15.57 -14.28
CA GLY A 127 12.47 -15.60 -15.59
C GLY A 127 11.61 -15.27 -16.83
N THR A 128 10.31 -14.89 -16.71
CA THR A 128 9.45 -14.67 -17.89
C THR A 128 8.64 -13.36 -17.91
N HIS A 129 9.11 -12.29 -17.26
CA HIS A 129 8.50 -10.96 -17.42
C HIS A 129 8.84 -10.34 -18.78
N LYS A 130 8.13 -10.76 -19.85
CA LYS A 130 8.39 -10.30 -21.23
C LYS A 130 8.38 -8.78 -21.42
N PHE A 131 7.61 -8.04 -20.62
CA PHE A 131 7.60 -6.57 -20.67
C PHE A 131 8.79 -5.97 -19.91
N TRP A 132 8.96 -6.32 -18.62
CA TRP A 132 10.01 -5.77 -17.77
C TRP A 132 11.43 -6.15 -18.21
N GLY A 133 11.60 -7.29 -18.88
CA GLY A 133 12.87 -7.69 -19.47
C GLY A 133 13.35 -6.77 -20.61
N THR A 134 12.52 -5.84 -21.09
CA THR A 134 12.90 -4.82 -22.08
C THR A 134 12.86 -3.40 -21.52
N GLN A 135 12.60 -3.23 -20.22
CA GLN A 135 12.54 -1.92 -19.59
C GLN A 135 13.89 -1.59 -18.92
N PRO A 136 14.25 -0.30 -18.82
CA PRO A 136 15.43 0.14 -18.07
C PRO A 136 15.15 0.02 -16.57
N VAL A 137 15.17 -1.21 -16.06
CA VAL A 137 15.07 -1.55 -14.63
C VAL A 137 16.14 -2.58 -14.29
N PRO A 138 16.61 -2.68 -13.03
CA PRO A 138 17.53 -3.74 -12.62
C PRO A 138 16.93 -5.12 -12.87
N GLN A 139 17.65 -5.97 -13.59
CA GLN A 139 17.16 -7.29 -14.01
C GLN A 139 17.47 -8.37 -12.96
N PRO A 140 16.68 -9.45 -12.86
CA PRO A 140 16.94 -10.51 -11.90
C PRO A 140 18.31 -11.15 -12.12
N GLY A 141 19.08 -11.28 -11.03
CA GLY A 141 20.42 -11.87 -11.09
C GLY A 141 21.54 -10.87 -11.40
N GLU A 142 21.21 -9.62 -11.75
CA GLU A 142 22.18 -8.54 -11.68
C GLU A 142 22.54 -8.30 -10.20
N GLY A 143 23.84 -8.27 -9.89
CA GLY A 143 24.31 -7.89 -8.56
C GLY A 143 24.07 -6.40 -8.29
N PRO A 144 24.20 -5.94 -7.04
CA PRO A 144 24.11 -4.52 -6.72
C PRO A 144 25.14 -3.72 -7.55
N PRO A 145 24.77 -2.54 -8.06
CA PRO A 145 25.70 -1.72 -8.83
C PRO A 145 26.84 -1.22 -7.95
N LEU A 146 28.01 -0.99 -8.54
CA LEU A 146 29.14 -0.37 -7.83
C LEU A 146 28.89 1.12 -7.54
N VAL A 147 28.14 1.79 -8.41
CA VAL A 147 27.81 3.22 -8.33
C VAL A 147 26.36 3.42 -8.75
N ASP A 148 25.66 4.31 -8.06
CA ASP A 148 24.29 4.70 -8.41
C ASP A 148 24.26 5.49 -9.72
N GLY A 149 23.20 5.31 -10.52
CA GLY A 149 23.09 6.05 -11.78
C GLY A 149 21.95 5.58 -12.69
N TYR A 150 21.77 6.29 -13.80
CA TYR A 150 20.79 5.90 -14.81
C TYR A 150 21.20 4.62 -15.56
N ILE A 151 20.21 3.89 -16.07
CA ILE A 151 20.45 2.67 -16.87
C ILE A 151 20.61 3.04 -18.34
N GLU A 152 19.70 3.88 -18.83
CA GLU A 152 19.77 4.52 -20.13
C GLU A 152 19.97 6.04 -19.93
N PRO A 153 20.90 6.66 -20.67
CA PRO A 153 21.11 8.09 -20.58
C PRO A 153 19.88 8.87 -21.05
N PRO A 154 19.66 10.09 -20.52
CA PRO A 154 18.65 11.02 -21.02
C PRO A 154 18.80 11.23 -22.53
N LYS A 155 17.67 11.31 -23.23
CA LYS A 155 17.63 11.53 -24.68
C LYS A 155 17.13 12.95 -24.98
N PRO A 156 17.63 13.62 -26.03
CA PRO A 156 17.03 14.85 -26.53
C PRO A 156 15.54 14.65 -26.85
N ARG A 157 14.74 15.71 -26.74
CA ARG A 157 13.28 15.64 -26.97
C ARG A 157 12.96 15.10 -28.36
N GLU A 158 13.78 15.43 -29.36
CA GLU A 158 13.63 15.05 -30.76
C GLU A 158 13.77 13.54 -30.98
N GLU A 159 14.53 12.86 -30.11
CA GLU A 159 14.69 11.40 -30.13
C GLU A 159 13.59 10.66 -29.36
N VAL A 160 12.80 11.39 -28.56
CA VAL A 160 11.61 10.84 -27.89
C VAL A 160 10.47 10.77 -28.91
N ARG A 161 9.70 9.68 -28.87
CA ARG A 161 8.52 9.50 -29.73
C ARG A 161 7.50 10.62 -29.51
N GLN A 162 7.23 11.42 -30.55
CA GLN A 162 6.30 12.56 -30.48
C GLN A 162 4.83 12.13 -30.48
N GLU A 163 4.50 11.07 -31.23
CA GLU A 163 3.13 10.55 -31.33
C GLU A 163 2.80 9.53 -30.23
N PRO A 164 1.54 9.46 -29.74
CA PRO A 164 1.12 8.43 -28.80
C PRO A 164 1.40 7.01 -29.27
N TYR A 165 1.53 6.07 -28.34
CA TYR A 165 1.56 4.65 -28.69
C TYR A 165 0.21 4.21 -29.30
N PRO A 166 0.21 3.33 -30.33
CA PRO A 166 -1.03 2.92 -30.96
C PRO A 166 -1.91 2.10 -30.01
N LEU A 167 -3.21 2.38 -30.02
CA LEU A 167 -4.24 1.58 -29.36
C LEU A 167 -5.06 0.81 -30.41
N PRO A 168 -5.75 -0.28 -30.02
CA PRO A 168 -6.77 -0.87 -30.86
C PRO A 168 -7.85 0.16 -31.20
N LYS A 169 -8.47 0.04 -32.38
CA LYS A 169 -9.40 1.01 -32.99
C LYS A 169 -10.59 1.38 -32.08
N ASP A 170 -10.99 0.46 -31.22
CA ASP A 170 -12.11 0.61 -30.29
C ASP A 170 -11.76 1.44 -29.05
N PHE A 171 -10.49 1.84 -28.91
CA PHE A 171 -9.99 2.64 -27.80
C PHE A 171 -9.29 3.90 -28.28
N GLU A 172 -9.32 4.92 -27.44
CA GLU A 172 -8.63 6.18 -27.65
C GLU A 172 -7.97 6.65 -26.35
N TRP A 173 -6.86 7.39 -26.50
CA TRP A 173 -6.21 8.05 -25.38
C TRP A 173 -7.04 9.23 -24.90
N SER A 174 -7.01 9.47 -23.59
CA SER A 174 -7.58 10.64 -22.95
C SER A 174 -6.58 11.17 -21.94
N VAL A 175 -6.41 12.48 -21.91
CA VAL A 175 -5.78 13.17 -20.78
C VAL A 175 -6.91 13.57 -19.83
N LEU A 176 -6.79 13.23 -18.54
CA LEU A 176 -7.84 13.49 -17.56
C LEU A 176 -7.59 14.83 -16.88
N ASP A 177 -8.59 15.72 -16.94
CA ASP A 177 -8.56 16.97 -16.19
C ASP A 177 -9.22 16.80 -14.82
N ILE A 178 -8.41 16.73 -13.76
CA ILE A 178 -8.88 16.53 -12.39
C ILE A 178 -9.60 17.78 -11.84
N ASP A 179 -9.48 18.93 -12.51
CA ASP A 179 -10.28 20.12 -12.22
C ASP A 179 -11.73 19.98 -12.68
N ASP A 180 -12.01 19.14 -13.68
CA ASP A 180 -13.37 18.84 -14.11
C ASP A 180 -14.00 17.81 -13.15
N PRO A 181 -15.03 18.18 -12.37
CA PRO A 181 -15.64 17.28 -11.39
C PRO A 181 -16.19 16.00 -12.02
N LYS A 182 -16.59 16.03 -13.30
CA LYS A 182 -17.08 14.83 -14.00
C LYS A 182 -15.94 13.86 -14.27
N GLN A 183 -14.82 14.35 -14.78
CA GLN A 183 -13.65 13.51 -15.07
C GLN A 183 -12.99 12.99 -13.79
N ASN A 184 -12.91 13.82 -12.74
CA ASN A 184 -12.45 13.36 -11.43
C ASN A 184 -13.36 12.24 -10.89
N LYS A 185 -14.68 12.39 -11.01
CA LYS A 185 -15.64 11.33 -10.64
C LYS A 185 -15.44 10.05 -11.48
N GLU A 186 -15.12 10.16 -12.76
CA GLU A 186 -14.85 8.98 -13.60
C GLU A 186 -13.59 8.22 -13.12
N VAL A 187 -12.54 8.93 -12.73
CA VAL A 187 -11.33 8.33 -12.14
C VAL A 187 -11.67 7.68 -10.80
N TYR A 188 -12.41 8.39 -9.93
CA TYR A 188 -12.96 7.86 -8.68
C TYR A 188 -13.73 6.55 -8.90
N ASP A 189 -14.69 6.54 -9.83
CA ASP A 189 -15.55 5.39 -10.10
C ASP A 189 -14.72 4.22 -10.65
N LEU A 190 -13.76 4.49 -11.55
CA LEU A 190 -12.87 3.47 -12.09
C LEU A 190 -12.05 2.81 -10.98
N LEU A 191 -11.40 3.61 -10.13
CA LEU A 191 -10.56 3.13 -9.05
C LEU A 191 -11.38 2.37 -7.99
N SER A 192 -12.48 2.96 -7.53
CA SER A 192 -13.36 2.38 -6.51
C SER A 192 -14.02 1.07 -6.95
N LEU A 193 -14.05 0.75 -8.24
CA LEU A 193 -14.63 -0.50 -8.74
C LEU A 193 -13.59 -1.52 -9.24
N ASN A 194 -12.38 -1.05 -9.59
CA ASN A 194 -11.40 -1.86 -10.32
C ASN A 194 -9.95 -1.74 -9.82
N TYR A 195 -9.68 -0.99 -8.75
CA TYR A 195 -8.33 -0.89 -8.19
C TYR A 195 -8.03 -2.02 -7.20
N VAL A 196 -7.05 -1.81 -6.32
CA VAL A 196 -6.52 -2.77 -5.35
C VAL A 196 -7.62 -3.35 -4.49
N GLU A 197 -7.64 -4.68 -4.43
CA GLU A 197 -8.43 -5.49 -3.50
C GLU A 197 -7.40 -6.23 -2.64
N ASP A 198 -7.70 -6.40 -1.35
CA ASP A 198 -6.94 -7.31 -0.50
C ASP A 198 -7.03 -8.75 -1.04
N ASP A 199 -6.14 -9.63 -0.58
CA ASP A 199 -6.02 -11.01 -1.10
C ASP A 199 -7.34 -11.81 -0.94
N GLU A 200 -8.18 -11.43 0.02
CA GLU A 200 -9.50 -12.03 0.28
C GLU A 200 -10.66 -11.26 -0.35
N ALA A 201 -10.41 -10.12 -1.02
CA ALA A 201 -11.40 -9.20 -1.56
C ALA A 201 -12.47 -8.76 -0.54
N SER A 202 -12.08 -8.59 0.72
CA SER A 202 -12.91 -8.07 1.81
C SER A 202 -12.92 -6.53 1.86
N PHE A 203 -11.87 -5.87 1.38
CA PHE A 203 -11.70 -4.42 1.42
C PHE A 203 -11.21 -3.87 0.09
N ARG A 204 -11.75 -2.71 -0.30
CA ARG A 204 -11.29 -1.99 -1.50
C ARG A 204 -11.07 -0.52 -1.19
N PHE A 205 -9.94 0.03 -1.61
CA PHE A 205 -9.66 1.45 -1.42
C PHE A 205 -10.75 2.32 -2.05
N GLN A 206 -11.13 3.35 -1.30
CA GLN A 206 -12.12 4.35 -1.69
C GLN A 206 -11.44 5.71 -1.65
N TYR A 207 -10.65 6.02 -2.68
CA TYR A 207 -10.09 7.35 -2.88
C TYR A 207 -11.22 8.35 -3.05
N SER A 208 -11.30 9.44 -2.29
CA SER A 208 -12.32 10.48 -2.52
C SER A 208 -11.93 11.41 -3.67
N ALA A 209 -12.88 12.22 -4.17
CA ALA A 209 -12.59 13.22 -5.20
C ALA A 209 -11.58 14.26 -4.70
N GLU A 210 -11.67 14.64 -3.43
CA GLU A 210 -10.76 15.57 -2.74
C GLU A 210 -9.38 14.94 -2.58
N PHE A 211 -9.31 13.65 -2.24
CA PHE A 211 -8.05 12.92 -2.17
C PHE A 211 -7.35 12.91 -3.53
N LEU A 212 -8.06 12.59 -4.61
CA LEU A 212 -7.49 12.58 -5.96
C LEU A 212 -7.05 13.98 -6.40
N GLN A 213 -7.79 15.03 -6.05
CA GLN A 213 -7.35 16.41 -6.30
C GLN A 213 -6.07 16.76 -5.55
N TRP A 214 -5.96 16.37 -4.28
CA TRP A 214 -4.77 16.61 -3.48
C TRP A 214 -3.57 15.81 -4.01
N ALA A 215 -3.73 14.51 -4.26
CA ALA A 215 -2.65 13.61 -4.68
C ALA A 215 -2.16 13.86 -6.12
N LEU A 216 -3.07 14.18 -7.05
CA LEU A 216 -2.75 14.31 -8.47
C LEU A 216 -2.36 15.73 -8.91
N LYS A 217 -2.42 16.71 -7.99
CA LYS A 217 -2.12 18.10 -8.31
C LYS A 217 -1.11 18.75 -7.37
N PRO A 218 0.05 18.14 -7.09
CA PRO A 218 1.13 18.87 -6.45
C PRO A 218 1.58 20.05 -7.32
N PRO A 219 2.23 21.07 -6.75
CA PRO A 219 2.77 22.19 -7.51
C PRO A 219 3.62 21.71 -8.69
N GLY A 220 3.39 22.28 -9.87
CA GLY A 220 4.13 21.92 -11.09
C GLY A 220 3.64 20.65 -11.80
N TYR A 221 2.54 20.01 -11.35
CA TYR A 221 2.01 18.82 -12.03
C TYR A 221 1.72 19.05 -13.52
N HIS A 222 1.84 17.98 -14.30
CA HIS A 222 1.56 17.97 -15.72
C HIS A 222 0.25 17.24 -15.98
N LYS A 223 -0.75 17.92 -16.56
CA LYS A 223 -2.04 17.30 -16.91
C LYS A 223 -1.82 16.09 -17.82
N GLU A 224 -0.86 16.18 -18.74
CA GLU A 224 -0.53 15.13 -19.72
C GLU A 224 -0.02 13.83 -19.09
N TRP A 225 0.33 13.84 -17.80
CA TRP A 225 0.75 12.66 -17.06
C TRP A 225 -0.43 11.90 -16.44
N HIS A 226 -1.65 12.45 -16.49
CA HIS A 226 -2.90 11.80 -16.08
C HIS A 226 -3.53 11.09 -17.26
N VAL A 227 -2.97 9.95 -17.62
CA VAL A 227 -3.25 9.22 -18.85
C VAL A 227 -4.38 8.22 -18.63
N GLY A 228 -5.43 8.30 -19.45
CA GLY A 228 -6.52 7.35 -19.47
C GLY A 228 -6.78 6.76 -20.85
N VAL A 229 -7.53 5.66 -20.86
CA VAL A 229 -8.02 5.01 -22.06
C VAL A 229 -9.53 4.99 -22.03
N ARG A 230 -10.15 5.48 -23.10
CA ARG A 230 -11.61 5.47 -23.29
C ARG A 230 -12.00 4.49 -24.37
N VAL A 231 -13.20 3.94 -24.28
CA VAL A 231 -13.84 3.21 -25.39
C VAL A 231 -14.34 4.24 -26.41
N SER A 232 -13.90 4.14 -27.66
CA SER A 232 -14.13 5.17 -28.69
C SER A 232 -15.62 5.42 -28.96
N SER A 233 -16.45 4.37 -28.90
CA SER A 233 -17.88 4.41 -29.25
C SER A 233 -18.77 5.09 -28.20
N ASN A 234 -18.43 5.00 -26.91
CA ASN A 234 -19.26 5.51 -25.81
C ASN A 234 -18.50 6.41 -24.82
N LYS A 235 -17.22 6.68 -25.08
CA LYS A 235 -16.33 7.53 -24.28
C LYS A 235 -16.12 7.09 -22.83
N LYS A 236 -16.51 5.86 -22.47
CA LYS A 236 -16.36 5.33 -21.12
C LYS A 236 -14.87 5.14 -20.78
N LEU A 237 -14.44 5.68 -19.63
CA LEU A 237 -13.10 5.45 -19.09
C LEU A 237 -12.94 4.00 -18.64
N VAL A 238 -11.89 3.32 -19.12
CA VAL A 238 -11.64 1.90 -18.86
C VAL A 238 -10.23 1.58 -18.36
N ALA A 239 -9.31 2.54 -18.42
CA ALA A 239 -8.02 2.44 -17.75
C ALA A 239 -7.47 3.82 -17.41
N PHE A 240 -6.59 3.88 -16.42
CA PHE A 240 -5.95 5.09 -15.93
C PHE A 240 -4.55 4.77 -15.39
N ILE A 241 -3.62 5.71 -15.53
CA ILE A 241 -2.31 5.75 -14.87
C ILE A 241 -1.96 7.22 -14.69
N SER A 242 -1.36 7.58 -13.56
CA SER A 242 -0.93 8.96 -13.32
C SER A 242 0.56 9.05 -13.08
N GLY A 243 1.12 10.21 -13.40
CA GLY A 243 2.41 10.66 -12.90
C GLY A 243 2.31 12.03 -12.27
N VAL A 244 3.10 12.30 -11.24
CA VAL A 244 3.33 13.67 -10.72
C VAL A 244 4.84 13.93 -10.59
N PRO A 245 5.32 15.16 -10.82
CA PRO A 245 6.74 15.47 -10.69
C PRO A 245 7.16 15.47 -9.23
N MET A 246 8.39 15.02 -8.96
CA MET A 246 9.00 15.06 -7.64
C MET A 246 10.52 15.15 -7.79
N ASN A 247 11.19 15.85 -6.87
CA ASN A 247 12.63 15.77 -6.71
C ASN A 247 12.97 14.72 -5.65
N LEU A 248 13.69 13.68 -6.03
CA LEU A 248 14.03 12.57 -5.15
C LEU A 248 15.55 12.58 -4.90
N ARG A 249 15.95 12.54 -3.63
CA ARG A 249 17.34 12.26 -3.27
C ARG A 249 17.49 10.76 -3.04
N VAL A 250 18.41 10.14 -3.77
CA VAL A 250 18.84 8.74 -3.60
C VAL A 250 20.32 8.76 -3.26
N ARG A 251 20.63 8.53 -1.98
CA ARG A 251 21.95 8.67 -1.37
C ARG A 251 22.52 10.06 -1.64
N GLU A 252 23.56 10.14 -2.47
CA GLU A 252 24.21 11.40 -2.85
C GLU A 252 23.57 12.10 -4.05
N HIS A 253 22.69 11.42 -4.79
CA HIS A 253 22.16 11.92 -6.05
C HIS A 253 20.79 12.59 -5.86
N LEU A 254 20.69 13.84 -6.28
CA LEU A 254 19.40 14.52 -6.44
C LEU A 254 18.92 14.30 -7.88
N ILE A 255 17.80 13.61 -8.05
CA ILE A 255 17.24 13.26 -9.36
C ILE A 255 15.79 13.75 -9.50
N PRO A 256 15.44 14.44 -10.59
CA PRO A 256 14.04 14.67 -10.92
C PRO A 256 13.40 13.35 -11.35
N VAL A 257 12.26 13.01 -10.76
CA VAL A 257 11.52 11.78 -11.05
C VAL A 257 10.05 12.08 -11.30
N ALA A 258 9.39 11.18 -12.02
CA ALA A 258 7.93 11.07 -11.97
C ALA A 258 7.55 10.06 -10.88
N GLU A 259 6.71 10.46 -9.92
CA GLU A 259 6.03 9.52 -9.04
C GLU A 259 4.85 8.92 -9.80
N ILE A 260 4.92 7.62 -10.12
CA ILE A 260 3.88 6.92 -10.88
C ILE A 260 2.97 6.16 -9.92
N ASN A 261 1.67 6.42 -10.02
CA ASN A 261 0.65 5.80 -9.18
C ASN A 261 -0.67 5.57 -9.94
N TYR A 262 -1.65 4.98 -9.25
CA TYR A 262 -3.04 4.75 -9.71
C TYR A 262 -3.17 4.01 -11.05
N LEU A 263 -2.23 3.12 -11.37
CA LEU A 263 -2.34 2.23 -12.54
C LEU A 263 -3.53 1.28 -12.36
N CYS A 264 -4.63 1.57 -13.06
CA CYS A 264 -5.86 0.82 -12.99
C CYS A 264 -6.33 0.41 -14.38
N VAL A 265 -6.70 -0.86 -14.53
CA VAL A 265 -7.37 -1.38 -15.72
C VAL A 265 -8.67 -2.02 -15.28
N HIS A 266 -9.77 -1.64 -15.94
CA HIS A 266 -11.09 -2.19 -15.70
C HIS A 266 -11.05 -3.72 -15.72
N LYS A 267 -11.71 -4.38 -14.76
CA LYS A 267 -11.62 -5.84 -14.53
C LYS A 267 -11.81 -6.67 -15.79
N LYS A 268 -12.81 -6.32 -16.61
CA LYS A 268 -13.12 -6.97 -17.90
C LYS A 268 -12.01 -6.91 -18.96
N LEU A 269 -11.06 -5.98 -18.85
CA LEU A 269 -9.94 -5.79 -19.77
C LEU A 269 -8.59 -6.26 -19.20
N ARG A 270 -8.58 -6.82 -17.99
CA ARG A 270 -7.37 -7.40 -17.39
C ARG A 270 -6.89 -8.60 -18.22
N SER A 271 -5.60 -8.91 -18.12
CA SER A 271 -4.93 -9.97 -18.91
C SER A 271 -4.89 -9.74 -20.43
N LYS A 272 -5.32 -8.58 -20.93
CA LYS A 272 -5.21 -8.17 -22.35
C LYS A 272 -3.96 -7.33 -22.66
N ARG A 273 -3.01 -7.26 -21.72
CA ARG A 273 -1.74 -6.52 -21.84
C ARG A 273 -1.89 -5.00 -22.06
N LEU A 274 -2.97 -4.39 -21.54
CA LEU A 274 -3.16 -2.95 -21.59
C LEU A 274 -2.21 -2.17 -20.66
N ALA A 275 -1.88 -2.73 -19.48
CA ALA A 275 -0.96 -2.11 -18.52
C ALA A 275 0.43 -1.79 -19.11
N PRO A 276 1.12 -2.71 -19.82
CA PRO A 276 2.34 -2.38 -20.56
C PRO A 276 2.22 -1.20 -21.53
N VAL A 277 1.07 -1.01 -22.18
CA VAL A 277 0.84 0.09 -23.13
C VAL A 277 0.64 1.40 -22.39
N LEU A 278 -0.10 1.40 -21.27
CA LEU A 278 -0.23 2.54 -20.36
C LEU A 278 1.12 3.01 -19.82
N ILE A 279 1.95 2.07 -19.35
CA ILE A 279 3.29 2.38 -18.82
C ILE A 279 4.14 3.02 -19.93
N LYS A 280 4.15 2.46 -21.14
CA LYS A 280 4.88 3.05 -22.28
C LYS A 280 4.41 4.46 -22.62
N GLU A 281 3.10 4.72 -22.57
CA GLU A 281 2.56 6.04 -22.89
C GLU A 281 2.88 7.07 -21.80
N VAL A 282 2.71 6.74 -20.50
CA VAL A 282 3.09 7.67 -19.43
C VAL A 282 4.61 7.93 -19.43
N THR A 283 5.44 6.91 -19.67
CA THR A 283 6.89 7.09 -19.84
C THR A 283 7.21 8.03 -21.00
N ARG A 284 6.48 7.93 -22.12
CA ARG A 284 6.65 8.85 -23.26
C ARG A 284 6.33 10.29 -22.87
N GLN A 285 5.21 10.52 -22.18
CA GLN A 285 4.79 11.85 -21.71
C GLN A 285 5.78 12.44 -20.69
N VAL A 286 6.34 11.62 -19.81
CA VAL A 286 7.36 12.01 -18.84
C VAL A 286 8.67 12.38 -19.55
N ASN A 287 9.15 11.54 -20.48
CA ASN A 287 10.35 11.80 -21.27
C ASN A 287 10.22 13.07 -22.14
N LEU A 288 9.04 13.36 -22.68
CA LEU A 288 8.79 14.60 -23.45
C LEU A 288 8.94 15.89 -22.63
N LYS A 289 8.83 15.80 -21.29
CA LYS A 289 9.07 16.91 -20.36
C LYS A 289 10.52 16.95 -19.86
N GLY A 290 11.38 16.03 -20.29
CA GLY A 290 12.80 15.99 -19.94
C GLY A 290 13.13 15.19 -18.68
N THR A 291 12.16 14.48 -18.09
CA THR A 291 12.38 13.57 -16.96
C THR A 291 12.49 12.15 -17.47
N PHE A 292 13.47 11.38 -16.99
CA PHE A 292 13.74 10.02 -17.51
C PHE A 292 13.73 8.94 -16.42
N GLN A 293 13.53 9.34 -15.17
CA GLN A 293 13.45 8.46 -14.00
C GLN A 293 12.06 8.52 -13.40
N ALA A 294 11.67 7.44 -12.72
CA ALA A 294 10.42 7.41 -11.98
C ALA A 294 10.58 6.62 -10.68
N ILE A 295 9.74 6.90 -9.70
CA ILE A 295 9.53 6.05 -8.53
C ILE A 295 8.13 5.48 -8.59
N TYR A 296 7.98 4.21 -8.23
CA TYR A 296 6.69 3.57 -8.12
C TYR A 296 6.72 2.48 -7.06
N THR A 297 5.54 2.13 -6.55
CA THR A 297 5.38 1.05 -5.58
C THR A 297 4.35 0.03 -6.06
N ALA A 298 4.53 -1.22 -5.64
CA ALA A 298 3.55 -2.27 -5.89
C ALA A 298 3.55 -3.32 -4.78
N GLY A 299 2.37 -3.87 -4.47
CA GLY A 299 2.24 -5.05 -3.61
C GLY A 299 2.72 -6.34 -4.30
N LEU A 300 2.60 -6.40 -5.62
CA LEU A 300 3.17 -7.50 -6.42
C LEU A 300 4.67 -7.27 -6.64
N VAL A 301 5.44 -8.36 -6.62
CA VAL A 301 6.86 -8.34 -6.92
C VAL A 301 7.07 -8.27 -8.44
N VAL A 302 7.79 -7.25 -8.90
CA VAL A 302 8.32 -7.14 -10.26
C VAL A 302 9.85 -7.00 -10.20
N PRO A 303 10.60 -7.36 -11.26
CA PRO A 303 12.04 -7.12 -11.28
C PRO A 303 12.41 -5.63 -11.29
N THR A 304 13.29 -5.13 -10.42
CA THR A 304 13.74 -5.67 -9.12
C THR A 304 13.59 -4.56 -8.08
N PRO A 305 12.99 -4.82 -6.90
CA PRO A 305 12.74 -3.76 -5.93
C PRO A 305 14.03 -3.24 -5.32
N VAL A 306 14.10 -1.92 -5.10
CA VAL A 306 15.20 -1.27 -4.37
C VAL A 306 15.01 -1.41 -2.86
N SER A 307 13.78 -1.58 -2.40
CA SER A 307 13.46 -1.86 -1.00
C SER A 307 12.08 -2.48 -0.85
N VAL A 308 11.82 -3.01 0.34
CA VAL A 308 10.57 -3.66 0.70
C VAL A 308 10.17 -3.19 2.09
N CYS A 309 8.99 -2.60 2.23
CA CYS A 309 8.41 -2.18 3.50
C CYS A 309 7.17 -3.02 3.82
N ARG A 310 6.85 -3.17 5.12
CA ARG A 310 5.67 -3.91 5.57
C ARG A 310 4.66 -2.98 6.24
N TYR A 311 3.38 -3.21 5.98
CA TYR A 311 2.29 -2.50 6.64
C TYR A 311 2.09 -2.97 8.08
N TYR A 312 1.72 -2.03 8.93
CA TYR A 312 1.44 -2.20 10.33
C TYR A 312 0.15 -1.45 10.68
N HIS A 313 -0.62 -2.00 11.62
CA HIS A 313 -1.97 -1.51 11.92
C HIS A 313 -2.13 -1.26 13.41
N ARG A 314 -2.56 -0.04 13.77
CA ARG A 314 -2.98 0.32 15.11
C ARG A 314 -4.50 0.38 15.18
N LEU A 315 -5.09 -0.49 16.00
CA LEU A 315 -6.54 -0.62 16.13
C LEU A 315 -7.12 0.50 17.01
N LEU A 316 -7.95 1.37 16.44
CA LEU A 316 -8.62 2.46 17.17
C LEU A 316 -10.04 2.04 17.58
N ASN A 317 -10.81 1.47 16.65
CA ASN A 317 -12.19 1.02 16.85
C ASN A 317 -12.29 -0.51 16.86
N VAL A 318 -11.74 -1.14 17.90
CA VAL A 318 -11.70 -2.61 18.04
C VAL A 318 -13.05 -3.30 17.80
N PRO A 319 -14.21 -2.84 18.36
CA PRO A 319 -15.49 -3.50 18.13
C PRO A 319 -15.86 -3.58 16.64
N LYS A 320 -15.70 -2.47 15.90
CA LYS A 320 -15.99 -2.43 14.46
C LYS A 320 -15.00 -3.28 13.67
N LEU A 321 -13.72 -3.20 13.99
CA LEU A 321 -12.67 -3.97 13.29
C LEU A 321 -12.84 -5.48 13.45
N VAL A 322 -13.35 -5.96 14.58
CA VAL A 322 -13.69 -7.37 14.78
C VAL A 322 -14.97 -7.76 14.01
N ASP A 323 -15.98 -6.89 14.00
CA ASP A 323 -17.26 -7.11 13.29
C ASP A 323 -17.06 -7.26 11.77
N ILE A 324 -16.24 -6.38 11.19
CA ILE A 324 -15.90 -6.41 9.75
C ILE A 324 -14.78 -7.42 9.41
N ARG A 325 -14.30 -8.21 10.39
CA ARG A 325 -13.22 -9.19 10.24
C ARG A 325 -11.87 -8.62 9.76
N PHE A 326 -11.62 -7.34 10.00
CA PHE A 326 -10.29 -6.76 9.81
C PHE A 326 -9.27 -7.35 10.79
N CYS A 327 -9.71 -7.67 12.01
CA CYS A 327 -8.89 -8.38 13.00
C CYS A 327 -9.73 -9.39 13.80
N TYR A 328 -9.06 -10.30 14.48
CA TYR A 328 -9.69 -11.32 15.31
C TYR A 328 -9.30 -11.15 16.77
N VAL A 329 -10.20 -11.56 17.67
CA VAL A 329 -9.89 -11.64 19.11
C VAL A 329 -8.97 -12.85 19.34
N PRO A 330 -7.76 -12.67 19.90
CA PRO A 330 -6.87 -13.79 20.20
C PRO A 330 -7.52 -14.78 21.17
N ARG A 331 -7.24 -16.09 21.01
CA ARG A 331 -7.85 -17.17 21.82
C ARG A 331 -7.64 -17.00 23.34
N ASN A 332 -6.59 -16.32 23.75
CA ASN A 332 -6.22 -16.07 25.15
C ASN A 332 -6.74 -14.71 25.69
N MET A 333 -7.63 -14.04 24.96
CA MET A 333 -8.11 -12.70 25.29
C MET A 333 -9.63 -12.60 25.07
N THR A 334 -10.31 -11.75 25.83
CA THR A 334 -11.71 -11.38 25.58
C THR A 334 -11.79 -10.09 24.76
N LEU A 335 -12.89 -9.87 24.03
CA LEU A 335 -13.10 -8.62 23.29
C LEU A 335 -12.97 -7.39 24.20
N ALA A 336 -13.55 -7.44 25.41
CA ALA A 336 -13.45 -6.36 26.39
C ALA A 336 -12.00 -6.06 26.82
N ARG A 337 -11.17 -7.10 26.97
CA ARG A 337 -9.73 -6.93 27.25
C ARG A 337 -9.01 -6.34 26.05
N MET A 338 -9.33 -6.77 24.83
CA MET A 338 -8.74 -6.24 23.60
C MET A 338 -9.06 -4.75 23.42
N ILE A 339 -10.31 -4.34 23.66
CA ILE A 339 -10.72 -2.92 23.68
C ILE A 339 -9.90 -2.14 24.70
N ARG A 340 -9.77 -2.64 25.93
CA ARG A 340 -9.02 -1.97 27.00
C ARG A 340 -7.54 -1.80 26.66
N VAL A 341 -6.90 -2.83 26.12
CA VAL A 341 -5.48 -2.80 25.75
C VAL A 341 -5.21 -1.84 24.60
N ASN A 342 -6.14 -1.71 23.65
CA ASN A 342 -6.02 -0.82 22.50
C ASN A 342 -6.53 0.61 22.75
N LYS A 343 -7.10 0.90 23.93
CA LYS A 343 -7.61 2.23 24.25
C LYS A 343 -6.50 3.28 24.13
N VAL A 344 -6.79 4.34 23.38
CA VAL A 344 -5.95 5.53 23.22
C VAL A 344 -6.34 6.55 24.31
N PRO A 345 -5.41 7.41 24.79
CA PRO A 345 -5.76 8.51 25.69
C PRO A 345 -6.87 9.41 25.14
N SER A 346 -7.58 10.11 26.03
CA SER A 346 -8.70 11.00 25.67
C SER A 346 -8.28 12.42 25.30
N ALA A 347 -7.00 12.76 25.47
CA ALA A 347 -6.43 14.05 25.14
C ALA A 347 -4.95 13.85 24.80
N THR A 348 -4.43 14.75 23.98
CA THR A 348 -3.00 14.81 23.65
C THR A 348 -2.19 15.25 24.85
N ALA A 349 -0.93 14.81 24.93
CA ALA A 349 -0.06 15.05 26.07
C ALA A 349 1.07 16.06 25.77
N THR A 350 1.44 16.23 24.51
CA THR A 350 2.57 17.09 24.14
C THR A 350 2.18 18.57 24.27
N ARG A 351 2.84 19.28 25.19
CA ARG A 351 2.67 20.73 25.36
C ARG A 351 3.08 21.45 24.08
N GLY A 352 2.27 22.44 23.66
CA GLY A 352 2.51 23.22 22.45
C GLY A 352 1.98 22.58 21.16
N LEU A 353 1.36 21.39 21.25
CA LEU A 353 0.73 20.75 20.11
C LEU A 353 -0.49 21.56 19.62
N ARG A 354 -0.50 21.90 18.33
CA ARG A 354 -1.63 22.53 17.64
C ARG A 354 -1.63 22.16 16.17
N GLU A 355 -2.73 22.43 15.47
CA GLU A 355 -2.76 22.29 14.00
C GLU A 355 -1.71 23.20 13.34
N MET A 356 -1.17 22.74 12.22
CA MET A 356 -0.28 23.54 11.39
C MET A 356 -1.05 24.70 10.74
N GLU A 357 -0.40 25.87 10.70
CA GLU A 357 -0.89 27.09 10.06
C GLU A 357 0.03 27.53 8.93
N GLU A 358 -0.46 28.44 8.09
CA GLU A 358 0.28 29.00 6.95
C GLU A 358 1.62 29.64 7.39
N LYS A 359 1.65 30.27 8.56
CA LYS A 359 2.86 30.90 9.13
C LYS A 359 3.96 29.90 9.49
N ASP A 360 3.61 28.63 9.68
CA ASP A 360 4.55 27.59 10.11
C ASP A 360 5.29 26.96 8.93
N VAL A 361 4.78 27.14 7.69
CA VAL A 361 5.32 26.51 6.47
C VAL A 361 6.84 26.65 6.36
N PRO A 362 7.47 27.83 6.58
CA PRO A 362 8.92 27.95 6.50
C PRO A 362 9.68 27.14 7.56
N GLN A 363 9.20 27.11 8.81
CA GLN A 363 9.85 26.35 9.89
C GLN A 363 9.68 24.84 9.71
N VAL A 364 8.48 24.41 9.28
CA VAL A 364 8.20 23.01 8.96
C VAL A 364 9.04 22.55 7.77
N ALA A 365 9.20 23.37 6.72
CA ALA A 365 10.03 23.04 5.57
C ALA A 365 11.51 22.85 5.95
N ASP A 366 12.05 23.74 6.79
CA ASP A 366 13.42 23.61 7.31
C ASP A 366 13.59 22.34 8.14
N LEU A 367 12.71 22.12 9.12
CA LEU A 367 12.76 20.95 9.98
C LEU A 367 12.60 19.64 9.20
N PHE A 368 11.64 19.58 8.27
CA PHE A 368 11.47 18.44 7.37
C PHE A 368 12.73 18.18 6.55
N THR A 369 13.27 19.20 5.88
CA THR A 369 14.45 19.06 5.03
C THR A 369 15.65 18.53 5.81
N ARG A 370 15.89 19.05 7.03
CA ARG A 370 16.97 18.57 7.89
C ARG A 370 16.73 17.14 8.36
N TYR A 371 15.50 16.81 8.75
CA TYR A 371 15.16 15.49 9.28
C TYR A 371 15.25 14.42 8.19
N MET A 372 14.81 14.71 6.97
CA MET A 372 14.76 13.73 5.87
C MET A 372 16.14 13.29 5.37
N LYS A 373 17.20 14.11 5.58
CA LYS A 373 18.60 13.74 5.30
C LYS A 373 19.10 12.52 6.06
N ARG A 374 18.34 12.08 7.07
CA ARG A 374 18.60 10.89 7.85
C ARG A 374 18.30 9.59 7.07
N PHE A 375 17.58 9.67 5.96
CA PHE A 375 17.18 8.52 5.15
C PHE A 375 17.96 8.43 3.84
N ASP A 376 18.17 7.22 3.32
CA ASP A 376 18.92 7.04 2.06
C ASP A 376 18.11 7.51 0.84
N MET A 377 16.79 7.33 0.82
CA MET A 377 15.93 7.76 -0.28
C MET A 377 14.75 8.61 0.21
N PHE A 378 14.69 9.89 -0.15
CA PHE A 378 13.68 10.81 0.36
C PHE A 378 13.33 11.94 -0.62
N PRO A 379 12.10 12.49 -0.57
CA PRO A 379 11.72 13.64 -1.38
C PRO A 379 12.37 14.93 -0.87
N ILE A 380 12.67 15.84 -1.80
CA ILE A 380 13.00 17.22 -1.51
C ILE A 380 11.78 18.07 -1.81
N PHE A 381 11.26 18.78 -0.81
CA PHE A 381 10.14 19.68 -0.97
C PHE A 381 10.57 21.14 -0.85
N ASP A 382 10.12 21.96 -1.79
CA ASP A 382 10.13 23.41 -1.65
C ASP A 382 8.96 23.91 -0.76
N LEU A 383 8.87 25.23 -0.54
CA LEU A 383 7.81 25.80 0.29
C LEU A 383 6.40 25.59 -0.28
N ALA A 384 6.25 25.55 -1.61
CA ALA A 384 4.95 25.31 -2.24
C ALA A 384 4.54 23.85 -2.07
N GLU A 385 5.48 22.91 -2.21
CA GLU A 385 5.27 21.49 -1.98
C GLU A 385 4.96 21.21 -0.51
N VAL A 386 5.71 21.76 0.45
CA VAL A 386 5.41 21.64 1.89
C VAL A 386 4.01 22.17 2.21
N ARG A 387 3.64 23.35 1.68
CA ARG A 387 2.28 23.90 1.85
C ARG A 387 1.23 22.95 1.26
N HIS A 388 1.45 22.42 0.06
CA HIS A 388 0.48 21.53 -0.58
C HIS A 388 0.33 20.22 0.18
N GLN A 389 1.44 19.54 0.49
CA GLN A 389 1.43 18.25 1.16
C GLN A 389 0.78 18.32 2.54
N PHE A 390 1.00 19.41 3.28
CA PHE A 390 0.61 19.49 4.69
C PHE A 390 -0.58 20.38 5.01
N LEU A 391 -0.97 21.31 4.13
CA LEU A 391 -2.08 22.25 4.39
C LEU A 391 -3.22 22.19 3.36
N SER A 392 -2.95 21.94 2.07
CA SER A 392 -4.02 22.02 1.06
C SER A 392 -5.09 20.93 1.22
N GLY A 393 -4.72 19.79 1.79
CA GLY A 393 -5.62 18.70 2.15
C GLY A 393 -6.42 18.90 3.45
N ARG A 394 -6.32 20.03 4.14
CA ARG A 394 -6.99 20.27 5.44
C ARG A 394 -8.52 20.33 5.34
N GLY A 395 -9.08 20.47 4.15
CA GLY A 395 -10.51 20.64 3.93
C GLY A 395 -11.00 22.05 4.27
N THR A 396 -12.32 22.24 4.23
CA THR A 396 -12.98 23.55 4.40
C THR A 396 -13.96 23.55 5.57
N GLY A 397 -14.23 24.74 6.12
CA GLY A 397 -15.11 24.91 7.28
C GLY A 397 -14.41 24.68 8.62
N ALA A 398 -15.21 24.61 9.68
CA ALA A 398 -14.77 24.34 11.04
C ALA A 398 -14.65 22.83 11.30
N VAL A 399 -13.83 22.46 12.29
CA VAL A 399 -13.77 21.08 12.77
C VAL A 399 -15.14 20.73 13.36
N GLY A 400 -15.76 19.67 12.84
CA GLY A 400 -17.13 19.27 13.16
C GLY A 400 -18.06 19.30 11.95
N ASP A 401 -17.80 20.19 10.98
CA ASP A 401 -18.67 20.35 9.79
C ASP A 401 -18.64 19.12 8.88
N GLY A 402 -17.50 18.44 8.79
CA GLY A 402 -17.34 17.19 8.03
C GLY A 402 -17.62 15.93 8.84
N GLY A 403 -18.14 16.07 10.07
CA GLY A 403 -18.28 15.01 11.05
C GLY A 403 -17.34 15.19 12.26
N PRO A 404 -17.44 14.31 13.28
CA PRO A 404 -16.70 14.48 14.52
C PRO A 404 -15.19 14.50 14.28
N GLY A 405 -14.52 15.60 14.66
CA GLY A 405 -13.09 15.79 14.49
C GLY A 405 -12.63 16.01 13.04
N ARG A 406 -13.55 16.37 12.11
CA ARG A 406 -13.24 16.56 10.68
C ARG A 406 -13.81 17.84 10.09
N ARG A 407 -13.13 18.37 9.08
CA ARG A 407 -13.64 19.40 8.16
C ARG A 407 -14.27 18.77 6.92
N VAL A 408 -15.05 19.55 6.17
CA VAL A 408 -15.66 19.10 4.91
C VAL A 408 -14.54 18.86 3.88
N GLY A 409 -14.50 17.65 3.31
CA GLY A 409 -13.52 17.27 2.31
C GLY A 409 -12.07 17.16 2.84
N GLN A 410 -11.89 16.94 4.15
CA GLN A 410 -10.57 16.82 4.74
C GLN A 410 -9.87 15.51 4.32
N VAL A 411 -8.66 15.66 3.78
CA VAL A 411 -7.78 14.58 3.32
C VAL A 411 -6.60 14.40 4.28
N THR A 412 -6.04 15.49 4.80
CA THR A 412 -4.83 15.48 5.64
C THR A 412 -5.06 16.13 7.00
N TRP A 413 -4.34 15.62 8.00
CA TRP A 413 -4.22 16.19 9.34
C TRP A 413 -2.74 16.46 9.57
N THR A 414 -2.38 17.72 9.80
CA THR A 414 -1.00 18.10 10.14
C THR A 414 -0.99 18.92 11.40
N HIS A 415 -0.16 18.52 12.35
CA HIS A 415 0.03 19.22 13.62
C HIS A 415 1.50 19.53 13.83
N VAL A 416 1.76 20.64 14.50
CA VAL A 416 3.08 21.10 14.92
C VAL A 416 3.14 21.20 16.43
N VAL A 417 4.33 21.04 16.98
CA VAL A 417 4.63 21.35 18.38
C VAL A 417 5.42 22.64 18.39
N GLU A 418 4.83 23.69 18.96
CA GLU A 418 5.46 25.00 19.12
C GLU A 418 5.99 25.14 20.53
N ASP A 419 7.27 25.49 20.65
CA ASP A 419 7.86 25.86 21.92
C ASP A 419 7.21 27.16 22.44
N PRO A 420 6.62 27.17 23.65
CA PRO A 420 5.80 28.27 24.13
C PRO A 420 6.57 29.55 24.47
N GLU A 421 7.91 29.47 24.58
CA GLU A 421 8.76 30.61 24.93
C GLU A 421 9.44 31.20 23.70
N THR A 422 9.97 30.33 22.83
CA THR A 422 10.74 30.71 21.65
C THR A 422 9.89 30.81 20.37
N HIS A 423 8.67 30.29 20.39
CA HIS A 423 7.79 30.18 19.21
C HIS A 423 8.39 29.36 18.05
N LYS A 424 9.42 28.55 18.35
CA LYS A 424 10.05 27.66 17.39
C LYS A 424 9.24 26.38 17.24
N ILE A 425 9.02 25.93 16.01
CA ILE A 425 8.45 24.61 15.75
C ILE A 425 9.52 23.54 16.04
N THR A 426 9.25 22.68 17.01
CA THR A 426 10.19 21.63 17.46
C THR A 426 9.89 20.28 16.82
N ASP A 427 8.62 20.02 16.50
CA ASP A 427 8.17 18.75 15.93
C ASP A 427 6.97 19.00 15.03
N PHE A 428 6.75 18.10 14.08
CA PHE A 428 5.46 18.01 13.41
C PHE A 428 5.15 16.56 13.05
N PHE A 429 3.87 16.25 12.88
CA PHE A 429 3.42 15.01 12.28
C PHE A 429 2.26 15.26 11.34
N SER A 430 2.10 14.35 10.39
CA SER A 430 0.96 14.33 9.48
C SER A 430 0.45 12.92 9.24
N PHE A 431 -0.83 12.82 8.92
CA PHE A 431 -1.44 11.60 8.40
C PHE A 431 -2.57 11.96 7.43
N TYR A 432 -2.94 11.03 6.56
CA TYR A 432 -4.02 11.21 5.60
C TYR A 432 -5.11 10.15 5.73
N SER A 433 -6.31 10.49 5.25
CA SER A 433 -7.45 9.58 5.17
C SER A 433 -7.43 8.83 3.84
N LEU A 434 -7.52 7.50 3.91
CA LEU A 434 -7.83 6.67 2.75
C LEU A 434 -8.79 5.56 3.19
N PRO A 435 -10.11 5.81 3.15
CA PRO A 435 -11.08 4.83 3.58
C PRO A 435 -11.12 3.63 2.62
N SER A 436 -11.69 2.53 3.09
CA SER A 436 -11.95 1.35 2.28
C SER A 436 -13.42 0.96 2.34
N THR A 437 -13.99 0.61 1.20
CA THR A 437 -15.29 -0.06 1.15
C THR A 437 -15.15 -1.46 1.74
N VAL A 438 -16.04 -1.81 2.68
CA VAL A 438 -16.12 -3.16 3.26
C VAL A 438 -17.08 -3.99 2.41
N ILE A 439 -16.55 -5.03 1.80
CA ILE A 439 -17.31 -5.91 0.91
C ILE A 439 -18.07 -6.92 1.79
N HIS A 440 -19.34 -7.17 1.46
CA HIS A 440 -20.22 -8.14 2.14
C HIS A 440 -20.61 -7.83 3.61
N ASN A 441 -20.37 -6.61 4.13
CA ASN A 441 -20.91 -6.17 5.43
C ASN A 441 -21.89 -5.00 5.26
N THR A 442 -23.17 -5.23 5.56
CA THR A 442 -24.24 -4.22 5.41
C THR A 442 -24.33 -3.26 6.59
N LYS A 443 -23.77 -3.61 7.76
CA LYS A 443 -23.80 -2.79 8.97
C LYS A 443 -22.74 -1.71 8.96
N PHE A 444 -21.56 -2.04 8.45
CA PHE A 444 -20.41 -1.14 8.36
C PHE A 444 -19.87 -1.15 6.93
N PRO A 445 -20.41 -0.31 6.02
CA PRO A 445 -20.03 -0.32 4.61
C PRO A 445 -18.65 0.29 4.34
N VAL A 446 -18.11 1.05 5.29
CA VAL A 446 -16.83 1.77 5.15
C VAL A 446 -15.94 1.52 6.37
N LEU A 447 -14.68 1.21 6.11
CA LEU A 447 -13.57 1.21 7.06
C LEU A 447 -12.85 2.55 6.95
N GLU A 448 -12.88 3.36 8.02
CA GLU A 448 -12.17 4.63 8.08
C GLU A 448 -10.71 4.36 8.47
N ALA A 449 -9.79 4.51 7.52
CA ALA A 449 -8.38 4.23 7.73
C ALA A 449 -7.54 5.50 7.58
N ALA A 450 -6.71 5.76 8.60
CA ALA A 450 -5.68 6.79 8.56
C ALA A 450 -4.33 6.16 8.19
N TYR A 451 -3.46 6.90 7.52
CA TYR A 451 -2.11 6.47 7.16
C TYR A 451 -1.10 7.50 7.64
N LEU A 452 -0.15 7.06 8.46
CA LEU A 452 0.98 7.88 8.88
C LEU A 452 1.72 8.39 7.65
N PHE A 453 1.87 9.71 7.55
CA PHE A 453 2.52 10.36 6.43
C PHE A 453 3.92 10.82 6.85
N TYR A 454 4.23 12.11 6.74
CA TYR A 454 5.53 12.63 7.16
C TYR A 454 5.49 13.21 8.58
N TYR A 455 6.64 13.14 9.25
CA TYR A 455 6.87 13.76 10.55
C TYR A 455 8.36 14.12 10.68
N ALA A 456 8.67 14.99 11.63
CA ALA A 456 10.05 15.33 11.98
C ALA A 456 10.13 15.82 13.42
N SER A 457 11.32 15.71 14.01
CA SER A 457 11.59 16.16 15.37
C SER A 457 12.99 16.78 15.48
N GLU A 458 13.09 17.93 16.15
CA GLU A 458 14.36 18.56 16.52
C GLU A 458 15.19 17.68 17.46
N THR A 459 14.55 16.77 18.19
CA THR A 459 15.24 15.82 19.08
C THR A 459 16.25 14.95 18.32
N ALA A 460 16.05 14.75 17.01
CA ALA A 460 16.98 13.98 16.18
C ALA A 460 18.35 14.63 15.99
N PHE A 461 18.50 15.91 16.36
CA PHE A 461 19.76 16.66 16.26
C PHE A 461 20.42 16.93 17.61
N ILE A 462 19.83 16.45 18.71
CA ILE A 462 20.48 16.43 20.01
C ILE A 462 21.55 15.33 20.00
N SER A 463 22.75 15.64 20.49
CA SER A 463 23.85 14.67 20.59
C SER A 463 23.40 13.43 21.38
N ASP A 464 23.75 12.24 20.86
CA ASP A 464 23.43 10.94 21.45
C ASP A 464 21.93 10.65 21.64
N ALA A 465 21.03 11.41 21.01
CA ALA A 465 19.58 11.24 21.20
C ALA A 465 19.06 9.88 20.75
N GLU A 466 19.69 9.27 19.73
CA GLU A 466 19.34 7.94 19.26
C GLU A 466 19.82 6.86 20.22
N GLU A 467 21.11 6.91 20.59
CA GLU A 467 21.75 5.93 21.48
C GLU A 467 21.15 5.96 22.89
N SER A 468 20.82 7.15 23.41
CA SER A 468 20.16 7.32 24.70
C SER A 468 18.65 7.02 24.67
N GLY A 469 18.08 6.77 23.48
CA GLY A 469 16.65 6.52 23.29
C GLY A 469 15.74 7.75 23.46
N GLN A 470 16.31 8.96 23.55
CA GLN A 470 15.55 10.21 23.63
C GLN A 470 14.71 10.44 22.37
N LEU A 471 15.27 10.20 21.18
CA LEU A 471 14.52 10.35 19.93
C LEU A 471 13.34 9.38 19.88
N LYS A 472 13.58 8.11 20.21
CA LYS A 472 12.52 7.09 20.29
C LYS A 472 11.38 7.52 21.21
N LYS A 473 11.69 7.96 22.43
CA LYS A 473 10.69 8.48 23.39
C LYS A 473 9.95 9.70 22.86
N ARG A 474 10.64 10.62 22.16
CA ARG A 474 10.00 11.79 21.56
C ARG A 474 9.02 11.38 20.45
N LEU A 475 9.44 10.50 19.57
CA LEU A 475 8.59 9.97 18.50
C LEU A 475 7.39 9.19 19.05
N GLU A 476 7.56 8.40 20.12
CA GLU A 476 6.44 7.76 20.82
C GLU A 476 5.41 8.78 21.33
N SER A 477 5.87 9.90 21.90
CA SER A 477 4.97 10.98 22.35
C SER A 477 4.24 11.63 21.18
N VAL A 478 4.97 12.04 20.15
CA VAL A 478 4.44 12.79 19.01
C VAL A 478 3.50 11.94 18.17
N ILE A 479 3.88 10.69 17.84
CA ILE A 479 3.01 9.77 17.10
C ILE A 479 1.89 9.22 17.99
N GLY A 480 2.12 9.08 19.30
CA GLY A 480 1.06 8.79 20.27
C GLY A 480 -0.06 9.83 20.24
N ASP A 481 0.28 11.11 20.17
CA ASP A 481 -0.70 12.19 20.01
C ASP A 481 -1.39 12.15 18.64
N ALA A 482 -0.69 11.75 17.56
CA ALA A 482 -1.33 11.52 16.27
C ALA A 482 -2.45 10.45 16.33
N LEU A 483 -2.24 9.39 17.13
CA LEU A 483 -3.27 8.37 17.37
C LEU A 483 -4.48 8.93 18.15
N VAL A 484 -4.25 9.88 19.07
CA VAL A 484 -5.34 10.58 19.78
C VAL A 484 -6.16 11.40 18.79
N VAL A 485 -5.49 12.23 17.98
CA VAL A 485 -6.14 13.06 16.94
C VAL A 485 -6.94 12.20 15.97
N ALA A 486 -6.38 11.09 15.50
CA ALA A 486 -7.09 10.18 14.60
C ALA A 486 -8.30 9.50 15.28
N ASN A 487 -8.19 9.13 16.55
CA ASN A 487 -9.30 8.57 17.31
C ASN A 487 -10.43 9.59 17.54
N GLU A 488 -10.10 10.86 17.78
CA GLU A 488 -11.06 11.96 17.87
C GLU A 488 -11.80 12.19 16.54
N ALA A 489 -11.05 12.12 15.43
CA ALA A 489 -11.55 12.15 14.06
C ALA A 489 -12.26 10.84 13.61
N LYS A 490 -12.55 9.92 14.54
CA LYS A 490 -13.33 8.69 14.30
C LYS A 490 -12.75 7.75 13.24
N PHE A 491 -11.42 7.72 13.11
CA PHE A 491 -10.78 6.64 12.36
C PHE A 491 -10.91 5.31 13.10
N ASP A 492 -11.04 4.22 12.36
CA ASP A 492 -11.14 2.88 12.91
C ASP A 492 -9.78 2.22 13.07
N VAL A 493 -8.87 2.49 12.15
CA VAL A 493 -7.51 1.94 12.13
C VAL A 493 -6.52 3.02 11.68
N PHE A 494 -5.32 2.97 12.23
CA PHE A 494 -4.21 3.84 11.85
C PHE A 494 -3.06 2.98 11.32
N ASN A 495 -2.68 3.22 10.07
CA ASN A 495 -1.70 2.43 9.35
C ASN A 495 -0.33 3.11 9.36
N ALA A 496 0.72 2.31 9.40
CA ALA A 496 2.09 2.76 9.22
C ALA A 496 2.88 1.73 8.42
N LEU A 497 4.01 2.14 7.83
CA LEU A 497 4.93 1.28 7.11
C LEU A 497 6.26 1.20 7.86
N THR A 498 7.04 0.15 7.63
CA THR A 498 8.44 0.05 8.09
C THR A 498 9.37 0.94 7.26
N LEU A 499 9.11 2.24 7.24
CA LEU A 499 9.88 3.31 6.62
C LEU A 499 10.15 4.41 7.66
N MET A 500 11.07 5.32 7.36
CA MET A 500 11.53 6.37 8.26
C MET A 500 11.96 5.81 9.64
N ASP A 501 11.76 6.57 10.71
CA ASP A 501 12.03 6.15 12.10
C ASP A 501 10.81 5.44 12.74
N ASN A 502 9.95 4.79 11.93
CA ASN A 502 8.77 4.09 12.47
C ASN A 502 9.15 2.84 13.24
N VAL A 503 10.11 2.04 12.74
CA VAL A 503 10.40 0.70 13.26
C VAL A 503 10.63 0.68 14.78
N PRO A 504 11.42 1.60 15.37
CA PRO A 504 11.62 1.63 16.82
C PRO A 504 10.35 1.85 17.65
N ILE A 505 9.32 2.53 17.12
CA ILE A 505 8.13 2.93 17.88
C ILE A 505 6.89 2.05 17.63
N LEU A 506 6.88 1.26 16.55
CA LEU A 506 5.69 0.49 16.13
C LEU A 506 5.17 -0.41 17.26
N GLN A 507 6.04 -1.23 17.85
CA GLN A 507 5.63 -2.19 18.87
C GLN A 507 5.13 -1.49 20.15
N ASP A 508 5.82 -0.43 20.59
CA ASP A 508 5.50 0.28 21.83
C ASP A 508 4.21 1.08 21.72
N LEU A 509 3.91 1.60 20.53
CA LEU A 509 2.63 2.21 20.19
C LEU A 509 1.54 1.18 19.83
N LYS A 510 1.82 -0.11 19.97
CA LYS A 510 0.89 -1.24 19.74
C LYS A 510 0.40 -1.36 18.30
N PHE A 511 1.24 -1.00 17.33
CA PHE A 511 1.02 -1.37 15.96
C PHE A 511 1.26 -2.88 15.78
N GLY A 512 0.23 -3.58 15.30
CA GLY A 512 0.32 -4.99 14.92
C GLY A 512 0.89 -5.15 13.52
N ILE A 513 1.57 -6.27 13.28
CA ILE A 513 2.10 -6.64 11.96
C ILE A 513 0.93 -6.91 11.01
N GLY A 514 0.90 -6.20 9.87
CA GLY A 514 0.01 -6.49 8.75
C GLY A 514 0.57 -7.55 7.81
N ASP A 515 -0.30 -8.09 6.96
CA ASP A 515 0.04 -9.02 5.87
C ASP A 515 0.57 -8.28 4.63
N GLY A 516 0.14 -7.03 4.42
CA GLY A 516 0.53 -6.19 3.31
C GLY A 516 2.03 -5.88 3.26
N ILE A 517 2.62 -6.03 2.07
CA ILE A 517 3.99 -5.62 1.74
C ILE A 517 3.92 -4.56 0.63
N LEU A 518 4.79 -3.55 0.73
CA LEU A 518 4.96 -2.53 -0.30
C LEU A 518 6.40 -2.58 -0.83
N ASN A 519 6.55 -2.92 -2.10
CA ASN A 519 7.85 -2.94 -2.76
C ASN A 519 8.09 -1.59 -3.44
N PHE A 520 9.27 -1.01 -3.24
CA PHE A 520 9.71 0.24 -3.85
C PHE A 520 10.59 -0.04 -5.06
N TYR A 521 10.37 0.73 -6.13
CA TYR A 521 11.09 0.59 -7.39
C TYR A 521 11.51 1.95 -7.92
N LEU A 522 12.65 1.96 -8.62
CA LEU A 522 13.08 3.10 -9.42
C LEU A 522 13.16 2.67 -10.89
N TYR A 523 12.47 3.41 -11.76
CA TYR A 523 12.56 3.25 -13.19
C TYR A 523 13.77 4.04 -13.71
N ASN A 524 14.55 3.41 -14.60
CA ASN A 524 15.76 3.96 -15.21
C ASN A 524 16.79 4.47 -14.19
N TRP A 525 16.90 3.80 -13.04
CA TRP A 525 17.90 4.08 -12.03
C TRP A 525 18.37 2.78 -11.38
N ARG A 526 19.68 2.64 -11.18
CA ARG A 526 20.32 1.58 -10.41
C ARG A 526 20.84 2.17 -9.11
N THR A 527 20.58 1.47 -8.01
CA THR A 527 21.15 1.76 -6.70
C THR A 527 21.30 0.45 -5.94
N ALA A 528 22.23 0.39 -4.98
CA ALA A 528 22.30 -0.72 -4.05
C ALA A 528 21.00 -0.80 -3.21
N PRO A 529 20.57 -2.00 -2.77
CA PRO A 529 19.37 -2.15 -1.96
C PRO A 529 19.34 -1.19 -0.76
N LEU A 530 18.14 -0.74 -0.41
CA LEU A 530 17.88 0.23 0.66
C LEU A 530 17.16 -0.46 1.82
N ALA A 531 17.51 -0.09 3.05
CA ALA A 531 16.92 -0.67 4.24
C ALA A 531 15.42 -0.31 4.39
N GLY A 532 14.56 -1.31 4.25
CA GLY A 532 13.12 -1.21 4.48
C GLY A 532 12.73 -1.99 5.74
N MET A 533 11.97 -3.07 5.60
CA MET A 533 11.62 -3.94 6.73
C MET A 533 12.81 -4.71 7.33
N LYS A 534 13.97 -4.69 6.68
CA LYS A 534 15.25 -5.29 7.13
C LYS A 534 16.36 -4.25 7.03
N SER A 535 17.42 -4.45 7.81
CA SER A 535 18.66 -3.70 7.66
C SER A 535 19.35 -4.06 6.35
N GLU A 536 20.12 -3.11 5.81
CA GLU A 536 20.85 -3.27 4.56
C GLU A 536 22.09 -2.39 4.58
N GLY A 537 23.26 -2.91 4.18
CA GLY A 537 24.50 -2.12 4.13
C GLY A 537 24.89 -1.40 5.43
N GLY A 538 24.55 -1.94 6.61
CA GLY A 538 24.79 -1.29 7.91
C GLY A 538 23.75 -0.23 8.30
N VAL A 539 22.76 0.03 7.44
CA VAL A 539 21.63 0.93 7.70
C VAL A 539 20.51 0.16 8.41
N ALA A 540 20.00 0.72 9.50
CA ALA A 540 18.94 0.11 10.31
C ALA A 540 17.61 -0.03 9.53
N PRO A 541 16.70 -0.96 9.91
CA PRO A 541 15.40 -1.08 9.27
C PRO A 541 14.63 0.24 9.26
N GLY A 542 13.96 0.54 8.14
CA GLY A 542 13.20 1.75 7.85
C GLY A 542 14.04 2.90 7.30
N ARG A 543 15.32 2.97 7.68
CA ARG A 543 16.19 4.12 7.40
C ARG A 543 16.62 4.27 5.95
N GLY A 544 16.41 3.27 5.11
CA GLY A 544 16.64 3.38 3.68
C GLY A 544 15.55 4.15 2.94
N ILE A 545 14.35 4.26 3.52
CA ILE A 545 13.16 4.79 2.85
C ILE A 545 12.57 5.93 3.67
N GLY A 546 12.80 7.16 3.21
CA GLY A 546 12.16 8.37 3.71
C GLY A 546 10.91 8.78 2.93
N VAL A 547 10.63 8.20 1.76
CA VAL A 547 9.47 8.56 0.92
C VAL A 547 8.22 7.76 1.30
N VAL A 548 7.08 8.45 1.42
CA VAL A 548 5.76 7.87 1.63
C VAL A 548 4.93 8.03 0.36
N MET A 549 4.51 6.89 -0.21
CA MET A 549 3.71 6.82 -1.45
C MET A 549 2.22 6.67 -1.10
N LEU A 550 1.35 7.33 -1.88
CA LEU A 550 -0.08 7.53 -1.56
C LEU A 550 -1.02 6.39 -1.96
#